data_AF-A0A2V8DQJ5-F1
#
_entry.id   AF-A0A2V8DQJ5-F1
#
_cell.length_a   1.000
_cell.length_b   1.000
_cell.length_c   1.000
_cell.angle_alpha   90.00
_cell.angle_beta   90.00
_cell.angle_gamma   90.00
#
_symmetry.space_group_name_H-M   'P 1'
#
loop_
_entity.id
_entity.type
_entity.pdbx_description
1 polymer ?
#
loop_
_entity_poly.entity_id
_entity_poly.type
_entity_poly.pdbx_seq_one_letter_code
_entity_poly.pdbx_strand_id
1 'polypeptide(L)'
;MTPVRLGAVGYLNARPLVYGLERSSRFDIRFDVPSVCANLLHEGRIDVGLIPSIEYLRGPAEAGPYRIVPDLAIASRGEVASVSLYTRRPISEVRSIAMDTSSRTSVALVGVLCARLFKIQPVIEARTPDVTAMLADCDAALIIGDIALLTDPAKVRLEPDTTDGGVRSGPATSYGGVRSEPDTTHPGLLTVRFRPMLRRT
;
A
#
# COMPACT_ATOMS: atom_id res chain seq x y z
N MET A 1 27.12 -19.91 -17.75
CA MET A 1 26.25 -18.73 -17.95
C MET A 1 26.15 -18.01 -16.62
N THR A 2 26.29 -16.68 -16.59
CA THR A 2 26.09 -15.90 -15.37
C THR A 2 24.60 -15.94 -14.98
N PRO A 3 24.25 -16.20 -13.71
CA PRO A 3 22.86 -16.16 -13.27
C PRO A 3 22.24 -14.78 -13.49
N VAL A 4 20.94 -14.75 -13.81
CA VAL A 4 20.16 -13.52 -13.93
C VAL A 4 19.86 -12.99 -12.53
N ARG A 5 20.24 -11.74 -12.25
CA ARG A 5 19.99 -11.09 -10.96
C ARG A 5 18.54 -10.63 -10.90
N LEU A 6 17.76 -11.20 -9.99
CA LEU A 6 16.32 -10.94 -9.86
C LEU A 6 16.03 -10.27 -8.50
N GLY A 7 15.48 -9.06 -8.54
CA GLY A 7 14.88 -8.43 -7.36
C GLY A 7 13.44 -8.93 -7.17
N ALA A 8 13.17 -9.58 -6.05
CA ALA A 8 11.85 -10.07 -5.69
C ALA A 8 11.33 -9.39 -4.42
N VAL A 9 10.03 -9.12 -4.39
CA VAL A 9 9.38 -8.58 -3.19
C VAL A 9 9.34 -9.66 -2.10
N GLY A 10 9.76 -9.32 -0.88
CA GLY A 10 9.82 -10.26 0.26
C GLY A 10 8.47 -10.64 0.88
N TYR A 11 7.37 -10.01 0.46
CA TYR A 11 6.03 -10.25 0.99
C TYR A 11 5.39 -11.54 0.49
N LEU A 12 4.44 -12.06 1.26
CA LEU A 12 3.70 -13.30 0.96
C LEU A 12 3.01 -13.27 -0.40
N ASN A 13 2.57 -12.10 -0.89
CA ASN A 13 1.90 -11.97 -2.18
C ASN A 13 2.81 -12.27 -3.39
N ALA A 14 4.13 -12.19 -3.22
CA ALA A 14 5.10 -12.44 -4.28
C ALA A 14 5.72 -13.84 -4.22
N ARG A 15 5.64 -14.52 -3.06
CA ARG A 15 6.25 -15.83 -2.84
C ARG A 15 5.82 -16.90 -3.87
N PRO A 16 4.54 -17.05 -4.23
CA PRO A 16 4.14 -18.05 -5.24
C PRO A 16 4.78 -17.80 -6.60
N LEU A 17 5.04 -16.52 -6.95
CA LEU A 17 5.56 -16.11 -8.25
C LEU A 17 7.02 -16.55 -8.44
N VAL A 18 7.81 -16.48 -7.38
CA VAL A 18 9.26 -16.72 -7.42
C VAL A 18 9.67 -18.09 -6.89
N TYR A 19 8.72 -18.86 -6.33
CA TYR A 19 8.97 -20.19 -5.74
C TYR A 19 9.78 -21.13 -6.65
N GLY A 20 9.41 -21.22 -7.93
CA GLY A 20 10.14 -22.04 -8.90
C GLY A 20 11.50 -21.46 -9.29
N LEU A 21 11.61 -20.12 -9.32
CA LEU A 21 12.84 -19.41 -9.69
C LEU A 21 13.91 -19.56 -8.61
N GLU A 22 13.52 -19.53 -7.32
CA GLU A 22 14.42 -19.75 -6.17
C GLU A 22 15.16 -21.09 -6.24
N ARG A 23 14.59 -22.09 -6.94
CA ARG A 23 15.16 -23.43 -7.07
C ARG A 23 15.99 -23.61 -8.33
N SER A 24 16.09 -22.58 -9.17
CA SER A 24 16.83 -22.63 -10.41
C SER A 24 18.17 -21.93 -10.26
N SER A 25 19.26 -22.62 -10.61
CA SER A 25 20.61 -22.02 -10.67
C SER A 25 20.77 -20.93 -11.75
N ARG A 26 19.73 -20.69 -12.56
CA ARG A 26 19.71 -19.62 -13.58
C ARG A 26 19.43 -18.25 -12.99
N PHE A 27 18.94 -18.17 -11.76
CA PHE A 27 18.55 -16.92 -11.11
C PHE A 27 19.31 -16.74 -9.79
N ASP A 28 19.80 -15.52 -9.57
CA ASP A 28 20.30 -15.05 -8.28
C ASP A 28 19.25 -14.08 -7.70
N ILE A 29 18.49 -14.54 -6.70
CA ILE A 29 17.32 -13.82 -6.21
C ILE A 29 17.66 -13.04 -4.95
N ARG A 30 17.41 -11.73 -4.99
CA ARG A 30 17.42 -10.85 -3.82
C ARG A 30 16.01 -10.51 -3.40
N PHE A 31 15.66 -10.87 -2.17
CA PHE A 31 14.41 -10.46 -1.53
C PHE A 31 14.56 -9.11 -0.85
N ASP A 32 13.64 -8.20 -1.12
CA ASP A 32 13.61 -6.87 -0.49
C ASP A 32 12.18 -6.27 -0.50
N VAL A 33 12.00 -5.07 0.04
CA VAL A 33 10.75 -4.33 -0.13
C VAL A 33 10.63 -3.77 -1.57
N PRO A 34 9.41 -3.56 -2.09
CA PRO A 34 9.22 -3.12 -3.48
C PRO A 34 9.99 -1.85 -3.85
N SER A 35 10.05 -0.87 -2.95
CA SER A 35 10.77 0.38 -3.17
C SER A 35 12.29 0.18 -3.33
N VAL A 36 12.87 -0.79 -2.62
CA VAL A 36 14.30 -1.13 -2.76
C VAL A 36 14.54 -1.93 -4.04
N CYS A 37 13.67 -2.88 -4.39
CA CYS A 37 13.77 -3.57 -5.68
C CYS A 37 13.73 -2.59 -6.87
N ALA A 38 12.91 -1.54 -6.80
CA ALA A 38 12.88 -0.48 -7.80
C ALA A 38 14.22 0.26 -7.91
N ASN A 39 14.79 0.70 -6.77
CA ASN A 39 16.09 1.37 -6.76
C ASN A 39 17.19 0.50 -7.37
N LEU A 40 17.25 -0.77 -6.98
CA LEU A 40 18.24 -1.70 -7.50
C LEU A 40 18.12 -1.87 -9.03
N LEU A 41 16.89 -1.85 -9.57
CA LEU A 41 16.67 -1.93 -11.00
C LEU A 41 17.06 -0.61 -11.69
N HIS A 42 16.74 0.54 -11.11
CA HIS A 42 17.15 1.86 -11.62
C HIS A 42 18.68 2.00 -11.67
N GLU A 43 19.37 1.45 -10.69
CA GLU A 43 20.84 1.50 -10.56
C GLU A 43 21.56 0.39 -11.36
N GLY A 44 20.84 -0.48 -12.08
CA GLY A 44 21.43 -1.61 -12.82
C GLY A 44 22.07 -2.69 -11.94
N ARG A 45 21.73 -2.71 -10.64
CA ARG A 45 22.22 -3.67 -9.64
C ARG A 45 21.52 -5.04 -9.76
N ILE A 46 20.35 -5.07 -10.38
CA ILE A 46 19.61 -6.29 -10.78
C ILE A 46 19.21 -6.19 -12.26
N ASP A 47 18.97 -7.33 -12.90
CA ASP A 47 18.61 -7.43 -14.32
C ASP A 47 17.09 -7.44 -14.53
N VAL A 48 16.36 -8.03 -13.58
CA VAL A 48 14.88 -8.13 -13.59
C VAL A 48 14.37 -7.80 -12.20
N GLY A 49 13.23 -7.11 -12.08
CA GLY A 49 12.67 -6.72 -10.79
C GLY A 49 11.15 -6.82 -10.74
N LEU A 50 10.63 -7.36 -9.63
CA LEU A 50 9.24 -7.15 -9.21
C LEU A 50 9.16 -5.77 -8.54
N ILE A 51 8.88 -4.74 -9.35
CA ILE A 51 8.86 -3.35 -8.90
C ILE A 51 7.43 -2.80 -8.81
N PRO A 52 7.19 -1.70 -8.06
CA PRO A 52 5.91 -1.00 -8.09
C PRO A 52 5.60 -0.51 -9.50
N SER A 53 4.36 -0.70 -9.96
CA SER A 53 3.93 -0.32 -11.31
C SER A 53 4.18 1.15 -11.66
N ILE A 54 4.15 2.07 -10.69
CA ILE A 54 4.43 3.49 -10.94
C ILE A 54 5.89 3.73 -11.36
N GLU A 55 6.81 2.84 -10.96
CA GLU A 55 8.24 2.95 -11.27
C GLU A 55 8.54 2.58 -12.72
N TYR A 56 7.65 1.82 -13.38
CA TYR A 56 7.73 1.64 -14.83
C TYR A 56 7.70 2.97 -15.58
N LEU A 57 6.88 3.91 -15.11
CA LEU A 57 6.75 5.25 -15.71
C LEU A 57 7.87 6.21 -15.27
N ARG A 58 8.60 5.87 -14.20
CA ARG A 58 9.69 6.67 -13.63
C ARG A 58 11.08 6.13 -13.97
N GLY A 59 11.15 5.08 -14.77
CA GLY A 59 12.41 4.46 -15.17
C GLY A 59 13.38 5.46 -15.81
N PRO A 60 14.69 5.31 -15.59
CA PRO A 60 15.69 6.23 -16.12
C PRO A 60 15.67 6.23 -17.65
N ALA A 61 15.46 7.40 -18.26
CA ALA A 61 15.42 7.55 -19.72
C ALA A 61 16.73 7.11 -20.39
N GLU A 62 17.86 7.26 -19.69
CA GLU A 62 19.21 7.01 -20.19
C GLU A 62 19.56 5.51 -20.27
N ALA A 63 18.97 4.67 -19.41
CA ALA A 63 19.21 3.23 -19.41
C ALA A 63 18.38 2.47 -20.48
N GLY A 64 17.58 3.20 -21.25
CA GLY A 64 16.59 2.64 -22.18
C GLY A 64 15.26 2.30 -21.51
N PRO A 65 14.18 2.13 -22.30
CA PRO A 65 12.85 1.89 -21.75
C PRO A 65 12.79 0.52 -21.08
N TYR A 66 12.20 0.48 -19.89
CA TYR A 66 11.83 -0.77 -19.26
C TYR A 66 10.89 -1.59 -20.15
N ARG A 67 11.05 -2.90 -20.05
CA ARG A 67 10.17 -3.87 -20.71
C ARG A 67 9.45 -4.67 -19.64
N ILE A 68 8.16 -4.87 -19.86
CA ILE A 68 7.32 -5.68 -18.97
C ILE A 68 7.45 -7.13 -19.43
N VAL A 69 7.65 -8.04 -18.47
CA VAL A 69 7.55 -9.47 -18.72
C VAL A 69 6.06 -9.79 -18.96
N PRO A 70 5.69 -10.33 -20.13
CA PRO A 70 4.29 -10.60 -20.44
C PRO A 70 3.70 -11.61 -19.44
N ASP A 71 2.40 -11.47 -19.21
CA ASP A 71 1.59 -12.38 -18.38
C ASP A 71 2.02 -12.50 -16.91
N LEU A 72 2.89 -11.61 -16.43
CA LEU A 72 3.41 -11.59 -15.08
C LEU A 72 3.11 -10.27 -14.36
N ALA A 73 2.31 -10.33 -13.30
CA ALA A 73 2.09 -9.19 -12.42
C ALA A 73 1.59 -9.62 -11.04
N ILE A 74 1.85 -8.78 -10.04
CA ILE A 74 1.09 -8.79 -8.78
C ILE A 74 -0.06 -7.81 -8.97
N ALA A 75 -1.25 -8.34 -9.24
CA ALA A 75 -2.44 -7.57 -9.50
C ALA A 75 -3.66 -8.23 -8.87
N SER A 76 -4.71 -7.43 -8.64
CA SER A 76 -6.00 -7.93 -8.18
C SER A 76 -7.12 -7.23 -8.93
N ARG A 77 -8.22 -7.95 -9.12
CA ARG A 77 -9.51 -7.39 -9.49
C ARG A 77 -10.39 -7.36 -8.26
N GLY A 78 -10.45 -6.20 -7.61
CA GLY A 78 -11.22 -6.01 -6.38
C GLY A 78 -10.32 -5.79 -5.18
N GLU A 79 -10.74 -6.33 -4.05
CA GLU A 79 -10.07 -6.13 -2.76
C GLU A 79 -8.70 -6.81 -2.72
N VAL A 80 -7.80 -6.18 -1.97
CA VAL A 80 -6.48 -6.72 -1.61
C VAL A 80 -6.32 -6.59 -0.11
N ALA A 81 -5.91 -7.66 0.56
CA ALA A 81 -5.74 -7.65 2.01
C ALA A 81 -4.39 -7.03 2.44
N SER A 82 -3.41 -6.96 1.52
CA SER A 82 -2.05 -6.49 1.79
C SER A 82 -1.80 -5.03 1.44
N VAL A 83 -2.85 -4.21 1.29
CA VAL A 83 -2.75 -2.75 1.13
C VAL A 83 -3.92 -2.11 1.86
N SER A 84 -3.63 -1.39 2.93
CA SER A 84 -4.63 -0.84 3.84
C SER A 84 -4.37 0.64 4.12
N LEU A 85 -5.41 1.46 4.05
CA LEU A 85 -5.41 2.83 4.56
C LEU A 85 -6.25 2.84 5.85
N TYR A 86 -5.60 3.07 6.98
CA TYR A 86 -6.26 3.21 8.28
C TYR A 86 -6.53 4.69 8.54
N THR A 87 -7.69 5.02 9.12
CA THR A 87 -8.10 6.40 9.39
C THR A 87 -8.65 6.52 10.82
N ARG A 88 -8.29 7.58 11.54
CA ARG A 88 -8.85 7.90 12.87
C ARG A 88 -10.17 8.67 12.82
N ARG A 89 -10.48 9.22 11.65
CA ARG A 89 -11.59 10.15 11.41
C ARG A 89 -12.28 9.77 10.10
N PRO A 90 -13.49 10.29 9.82
CA PRO A 90 -14.07 10.19 8.49
C PRO A 90 -13.07 10.69 7.44
N ILE A 91 -12.98 10.01 6.29
CA ILE A 91 -11.98 10.32 5.26
C ILE A 91 -12.03 11.78 4.79
N SER A 92 -13.22 12.40 4.79
CA SER A 92 -13.42 13.81 4.46
C SER A 92 -12.77 14.80 5.43
N GLU A 93 -12.43 14.35 6.65
CA GLU A 93 -11.78 15.16 7.69
C GLU A 93 -10.27 14.91 7.79
N VAL A 94 -9.72 13.96 7.04
CA VAL A 94 -8.30 13.61 7.09
C VAL A 94 -7.46 14.77 6.54
N ARG A 95 -6.55 15.29 7.37
CA ARG A 95 -5.63 16.41 7.06
C ARG A 95 -4.18 15.97 6.98
N SER A 96 -3.81 14.82 7.55
CA SER A 96 -2.48 14.23 7.42
C SER A 96 -2.52 12.73 7.16
N ILE A 97 -1.63 12.24 6.28
CA ILE A 97 -1.48 10.82 5.98
C ILE A 97 -0.02 10.43 6.08
N ALA A 98 0.27 9.53 7.01
CA ALA A 98 1.54 8.82 7.04
C ALA A 98 1.55 7.72 5.96
N MET A 99 2.61 7.64 5.18
CA MET A 99 2.73 6.75 4.03
C MET A 99 3.93 5.81 4.16
N ASP A 100 3.66 4.51 4.09
CA ASP A 100 4.69 3.46 4.13
C ASP A 100 5.71 3.62 2.99
N THR A 101 6.96 3.88 3.39
CA THR A 101 8.15 4.01 2.53
C THR A 101 8.49 2.76 1.71
N SER A 102 7.92 1.61 2.05
CA SER A 102 8.05 0.37 1.29
C SER A 102 7.26 0.39 -0.02
N SER A 103 6.25 1.26 -0.14
CA SER A 103 5.38 1.37 -1.32
C SER A 103 5.62 2.65 -2.11
N ARG A 104 5.53 2.56 -3.44
CA ARG A 104 5.46 3.73 -4.33
C ARG A 104 4.14 3.78 -5.11
N THR A 105 3.64 2.64 -5.58
CA THR A 105 2.36 2.58 -6.29
C THR A 105 1.19 2.91 -5.36
N SER A 106 1.12 2.33 -4.16
CA SER A 106 0.00 2.60 -3.24
C SER A 106 0.01 4.05 -2.77
N VAL A 107 1.19 4.63 -2.57
CA VAL A 107 1.39 6.06 -2.28
C VAL A 107 0.81 6.94 -3.39
N ALA A 108 1.19 6.67 -4.64
CA ALA A 108 0.66 7.40 -5.80
C ALA A 108 -0.86 7.25 -5.91
N LEU A 109 -1.38 6.04 -5.70
CA LEU A 109 -2.80 5.75 -5.75
C LEU A 109 -3.59 6.50 -4.66
N VAL A 110 -3.11 6.54 -3.42
CA VAL A 110 -3.75 7.32 -2.35
C VAL A 110 -3.78 8.81 -2.71
N GLY A 111 -2.71 9.35 -3.30
CA GLY A 111 -2.72 10.74 -3.80
C GLY A 111 -3.80 10.98 -4.86
N VAL A 112 -3.97 10.06 -5.82
CA VAL A 112 -5.04 10.11 -6.82
C VAL A 112 -6.41 10.03 -6.15
N LEU A 113 -6.61 9.13 -5.18
CA LEU A 113 -7.88 8.98 -4.47
C LEU A 113 -8.23 10.23 -3.65
N CYS A 114 -7.27 10.83 -2.96
CA CYS A 114 -7.46 12.09 -2.23
C CYS A 114 -7.98 13.19 -3.17
N ALA A 115 -7.31 13.39 -4.30
CA ALA A 115 -7.69 14.44 -5.26
C ALA A 115 -8.98 14.14 -6.04
N ARG A 116 -9.20 12.89 -6.43
CA ARG A 116 -10.25 12.52 -7.40
C ARG A 116 -11.51 11.99 -6.74
N LEU A 117 -11.39 11.19 -5.68
CA LEU A 117 -12.52 10.52 -5.04
C LEU A 117 -12.93 11.24 -3.75
N PHE A 118 -11.99 11.45 -2.83
CA PHE A 118 -12.29 11.99 -1.49
C PHE A 118 -12.38 13.51 -1.46
N LYS A 119 -11.81 14.20 -2.47
CA LYS A 119 -11.80 15.67 -2.57
C LYS A 119 -11.13 16.35 -1.38
N ILE A 120 -10.03 15.76 -0.91
CA ILE A 120 -9.20 16.28 0.19
C ILE A 120 -7.77 16.51 -0.30
N GLN A 121 -7.02 17.36 0.43
CA GLN A 121 -5.61 17.63 0.18
C GLN A 121 -4.81 17.54 1.49
N PRO A 122 -4.59 16.33 2.01
CA PRO A 122 -3.85 16.15 3.26
C PRO A 122 -2.36 16.37 3.05
N VAL A 123 -1.67 16.73 4.15
CA VAL A 123 -0.22 16.67 4.25
C VAL A 123 0.21 15.21 4.20
N ILE A 124 1.21 14.91 3.36
CA ILE A 124 1.71 13.55 3.18
C ILE A 124 3.07 13.43 3.84
N GLU A 125 3.22 12.40 4.68
CA GLU A 125 4.44 12.17 5.44
C GLU A 125 4.96 10.76 5.21
N ALA A 126 6.17 10.64 4.66
CA ALA A 126 6.82 9.33 4.53
C ALA A 126 7.21 8.79 5.92
N ARG A 127 6.87 7.52 6.19
CA ARG A 127 7.20 6.84 7.44
C ARG A 127 7.59 5.37 7.19
N THR A 128 8.37 4.82 8.11
CA THR A 128 8.54 3.36 8.21
C THR A 128 7.21 2.72 8.64
N PRO A 129 6.89 1.50 8.18
CA PRO A 129 5.59 0.90 8.44
C PRO A 129 5.42 0.50 9.90
N ASP A 130 4.68 1.31 10.64
CA ASP A 130 4.19 1.02 11.98
C ASP A 130 2.83 1.71 12.12
N VAL A 131 1.75 0.93 12.09
CA VAL A 131 0.38 1.47 12.09
C VAL A 131 0.14 2.36 13.32
N THR A 132 0.61 1.93 14.49
CA THR A 132 0.34 2.62 15.76
C THR A 132 1.11 3.92 15.82
N ALA A 133 2.42 3.89 15.53
CA ALA A 133 3.24 5.11 15.54
C ALA A 133 2.79 6.10 14.45
N MET A 134 2.46 5.61 13.25
CA MET A 134 1.97 6.46 12.17
C MET A 134 0.64 7.15 12.51
N LEU A 135 -0.27 6.46 13.18
CA LEU A 135 -1.56 7.03 13.59
C LEU A 135 -1.47 7.90 14.86
N ALA A 136 -0.38 7.83 15.63
CA ALA A 136 -0.14 8.78 16.72
C ALA A 136 0.06 10.20 16.17
N ASP A 137 0.82 10.33 15.08
CA ASP A 137 1.18 11.63 14.50
C ASP A 137 0.25 12.08 13.35
N CYS A 138 -0.39 11.15 12.66
CA CYS A 138 -1.22 11.45 11.48
C CYS A 138 -2.68 11.02 11.62
N ASP A 139 -3.58 11.64 10.87
CA ASP A 139 -5.00 11.26 10.85
C ASP A 139 -5.24 9.91 10.18
N ALA A 140 -4.34 9.51 9.27
CA ALA A 140 -4.39 8.26 8.56
C ALA A 140 -3.00 7.65 8.31
N ALA A 141 -2.95 6.34 8.09
CA ALA A 141 -1.73 5.58 7.81
C ALA A 141 -1.96 4.60 6.65
N LEU A 142 -1.15 4.71 5.59
CA LEU A 142 -1.08 3.72 4.51
C LEU A 142 -0.03 2.68 4.86
N ILE A 143 -0.42 1.40 4.86
CA ILE A 143 0.45 0.25 5.13
C ILE A 143 0.30 -0.78 4.02
N ILE A 144 1.40 -1.44 3.64
CA ILE A 144 1.38 -2.51 2.64
C ILE A 144 2.04 -3.81 3.12
N GLY A 145 1.98 -4.83 2.27
CA GLY A 145 2.70 -6.08 2.44
C GLY A 145 2.14 -6.93 3.58
N ASP A 146 3.03 -7.67 4.22
CA ASP A 146 2.63 -8.63 5.26
C ASP A 146 2.12 -7.94 6.52
N ILE A 147 2.60 -6.73 6.82
CA ILE A 147 2.08 -5.93 7.94
C ILE A 147 0.61 -5.62 7.69
N ALA A 148 0.23 -5.14 6.51
CA ALA A 148 -1.17 -4.91 6.17
C ALA A 148 -2.00 -6.21 6.20
N LEU A 149 -1.44 -7.30 5.69
CA LEU A 149 -2.11 -8.60 5.61
C LEU A 149 -2.39 -9.22 7.00
N LEU A 150 -1.46 -9.07 7.93
CA LEU A 150 -1.50 -9.71 9.25
C LEU A 150 -2.05 -8.78 10.35
N THR A 151 -2.18 -7.48 10.07
CA THR A 151 -2.78 -6.53 11.00
C THR A 151 -4.28 -6.73 11.04
N ASP A 152 -4.78 -7.17 12.19
CA ASP A 152 -6.21 -7.18 12.49
C ASP A 152 -6.71 -5.73 12.66
N PRO A 153 -7.59 -5.24 11.76
CA PRO A 153 -8.11 -3.88 11.87
C PRO A 153 -8.78 -3.59 13.22
N ALA A 154 -9.40 -4.59 13.85
CA ALA A 154 -10.09 -4.44 15.13
C ALA A 154 -9.14 -4.27 16.33
N LYS A 155 -7.85 -4.63 16.16
CA LYS A 155 -6.82 -4.53 17.19
C LYS A 155 -5.97 -3.28 17.09
N VAL A 156 -6.06 -2.54 15.99
CA VAL A 156 -5.51 -1.18 15.94
C VAL A 156 -6.32 -0.38 16.95
N ARG A 157 -5.77 -0.11 18.12
CA ARG A 157 -6.41 0.69 19.17
C ARG A 157 -5.52 1.88 19.42
N LEU A 158 -6.13 3.04 19.41
CA LEU A 158 -5.45 4.28 19.73
C LEU A 158 -5.84 4.61 21.15
N GLU A 159 -4.84 4.78 22.01
CA GLU A 159 -5.06 5.37 23.33
C GLU A 159 -5.72 6.74 23.13
N PRO A 160 -6.76 7.08 23.91
CA PRO A 160 -7.41 8.38 23.78
C PRO A 160 -6.40 9.50 24.04
N ASP A 161 -6.33 10.44 23.11
CA ASP A 161 -5.55 11.66 23.25
C ASP A 161 -6.17 12.47 24.40
N THR A 162 -5.43 12.60 25.51
CA THR A 162 -5.92 13.26 26.74
C THR A 162 -5.90 14.79 26.66
N THR A 163 -5.58 15.36 25.48
CA THR A 163 -5.42 16.80 25.31
C THR A 163 -6.61 17.56 24.72
N ASP A 164 -7.71 16.90 24.34
CA ASP A 164 -8.93 17.61 23.96
C ASP A 164 -10.16 17.06 24.69
N GLY A 165 -10.94 17.98 25.24
CA GLY A 165 -12.03 17.71 26.18
C GLY A 165 -13.15 16.88 25.56
N GLY A 166 -13.09 15.57 25.76
CA GLY A 166 -14.23 14.66 25.70
C GLY A 166 -14.51 14.04 24.34
N VAL A 167 -13.84 12.94 24.01
CA VAL A 167 -14.37 11.92 23.07
C VAL A 167 -14.07 10.52 23.60
N ARG A 168 -15.10 9.67 23.60
CA ARG A 168 -15.08 8.29 24.13
C ARG A 168 -14.16 7.38 23.31
N SER A 169 -13.32 6.62 24.01
CA SER A 169 -12.46 5.55 23.49
C SER A 169 -13.26 4.40 22.86
N GLY A 170 -12.88 4.00 21.64
CA GLY A 170 -13.43 2.83 20.92
C GLY A 170 -12.36 2.14 20.05
N PRO A 171 -12.57 0.87 19.63
CA PRO A 171 -11.63 0.13 18.77
C PRO A 171 -11.53 0.75 17.37
N ALA A 172 -10.40 0.62 16.66
CA ALA A 172 -10.37 0.99 15.24
C ALA A 172 -11.24 0.00 14.43
N THR A 173 -12.10 0.54 13.56
CA THR A 173 -13.24 -0.18 12.93
C THR A 173 -13.34 -0.13 11.38
N SER A 174 -12.89 -1.11 10.60
CA SER A 174 -12.73 -1.09 9.13
C SER A 174 -14.01 -0.84 8.27
N TYR A 175 -14.10 0.22 7.44
CA TYR A 175 -15.24 0.47 6.50
C TYR A 175 -14.88 0.78 5.04
N GLY A 176 -15.38 0.00 4.10
CA GLY A 176 -15.40 0.39 2.69
C GLY A 176 -16.80 0.23 2.12
N GLY A 177 -17.35 1.30 1.56
CA GLY A 177 -18.46 1.26 0.61
C GLY A 177 -19.80 1.79 1.12
N VAL A 178 -20.37 2.70 0.35
CA VAL A 178 -21.71 3.28 0.48
C VAL A 178 -22.80 2.21 0.27
N ARG A 179 -23.64 2.00 1.30
CA ARG A 179 -25.06 1.69 1.13
C ARG A 179 -25.87 2.70 1.94
N SER A 180 -26.94 3.15 1.31
CA SER A 180 -27.95 4.06 1.82
C SER A 180 -28.82 3.41 2.90
N GLU A 181 -29.14 4.22 3.90
CA GLU A 181 -30.06 4.07 5.04
C GLU A 181 -29.45 3.72 6.41
N PRO A 182 -29.98 4.36 7.48
CA PRO A 182 -29.23 4.74 8.65
C PRO A 182 -29.31 3.65 9.73
N ASP A 183 -28.15 3.18 10.18
CA ASP A 183 -28.04 2.55 11.49
C ASP A 183 -27.31 3.50 12.43
N THR A 184 -28.05 4.03 13.39
CA THR A 184 -27.70 5.18 14.24
C THR A 184 -26.85 4.83 15.46
N THR A 185 -26.11 3.71 15.43
CA THR A 185 -25.61 3.15 16.69
C THR A 185 -24.10 3.22 16.92
N HIS A 186 -23.23 3.31 15.90
CA HIS A 186 -21.76 3.43 16.10
C HIS A 186 -21.00 4.13 14.95
N PRO A 187 -20.21 5.21 15.19
CA PRO A 187 -19.45 5.90 14.14
C PRO A 187 -17.97 5.43 14.03
N GLY A 188 -17.52 5.02 12.83
CA GLY A 188 -16.17 5.34 12.30
C GLY A 188 -15.03 4.29 12.26
N LEU A 189 -14.64 3.84 11.06
CA LEU A 189 -13.26 3.76 10.47
C LEU A 189 -13.40 3.35 8.99
N LEU A 190 -12.65 3.90 8.02
CA LEU A 190 -12.79 3.53 6.59
C LEU A 190 -11.65 2.59 6.10
N THR A 191 -11.91 1.32 5.79
CA THR A 191 -11.13 0.47 4.86
C THR A 191 -11.48 0.77 3.40
N VAL A 192 -10.58 1.40 2.66
CA VAL A 192 -10.79 1.66 1.23
C VAL A 192 -10.79 0.33 0.43
N ARG A 193 -11.99 -0.20 0.17
CA ARG A 193 -12.22 -1.34 -0.74
C ARG A 193 -12.21 -0.86 -2.19
N PHE A 194 -11.29 -1.38 -3.01
CA PHE A 194 -11.26 -1.11 -4.44
C PHE A 194 -12.41 -1.87 -5.13
N ARG A 195 -13.54 -1.21 -5.37
CA ARG A 195 -14.58 -1.69 -6.30
C ARG A 195 -14.31 -1.14 -7.71
N PRO A 196 -14.42 -1.97 -8.77
CA PRO A 196 -14.38 -1.45 -10.13
C PRO A 196 -15.64 -0.61 -10.40
N MET A 197 -15.47 0.67 -10.75
CA MET A 197 -16.48 1.40 -11.51
C MET A 197 -16.29 1.07 -13.00
N LEU A 198 -16.79 -0.09 -13.42
CA LEU A 198 -17.10 -0.32 -14.82
C LEU A 198 -18.60 -0.07 -14.99
N ARG A 199 -18.96 1.18 -15.31
CA ARG A 199 -20.18 1.40 -16.08
C ARG A 199 -19.90 0.80 -17.45
N ARG A 200 -20.53 -0.33 -17.75
CA ARG A 200 -20.71 -0.77 -19.14
C ARG A 200 -21.46 0.34 -19.86
N THR A 201 -20.82 0.98 -20.81
CA THR A 201 -21.49 1.50 -22.01
C THR A 201 -21.55 0.38 -23.02
#